data_AF-A0A831YHC4-F1
#
_entry.id   AF-A0A831YHC4-F1
#
_cell.length_a   1.000
_cell.length_b   1.000
_cell.length_c   1.000
_cell.angle_alpha   90.00
_cell.angle_beta   90.00
_cell.angle_gamma   90.00
#
_symmetry.space_group_name_H-M   'P 1'
#
loop_
_entity.id
_entity.type
_entity.pdbx_description
1 polymer ?
#
loop_
_entity_poly.entity_id
_entity_poly.type
_entity_poly.pdbx_seq_one_letter_code
_entity_poly.pdbx_strand_id
1 'polypeptide(L)'
;MGCVSPISCELQASREAELRTDVLVVGGGLGGLVAALELRRYGYEVKIVHMGRLGGHHVLGSAPRFAEDVDVESIAAKVKELDVMEGFFDGLFVYSGDTRYSVHYRHLILATGGVDVPITFPNSAKAPQKPAEEALQSPPRGLKIAVWGSTEWGLRTALTLRGLGNEVILLDNSAYLRDTKYYEKIKSKIDFPITTSVIIKRFEKGVLTYEVVTGKKRNETRQEKVDLIVSAVRMVNPYVPVKLGFKVFYSFELNSLIPRRTNAGELLMLDSSGRAVGGGNVYATGHLYGAVRENHVAQQAKLLAKYIASKDGHESPDAVKNELDKFLVTLTVEANWLYNLGNRLEKGTDGTGRYVEPNVIDVPHWASFWPQLEEVEDVVICSCDGTTIDKVMAEIKRLNRLKEVKIKITHEETDLLRQLKLPQLNFGGLCAESVCLPYAAIILGAALSQRPSYFLYGKPQMLYGEIS
;
A
#
# COMPACT_ATOMS: atom_id res chain seq x y z
N MET A 1 -5.86 -24.13 -9.69
CA MET A 1 -5.96 -23.29 -8.49
C MET A 1 -5.13 -22.05 -8.76
N GLY A 2 -5.77 -20.88 -8.88
CA GLY A 2 -5.10 -19.63 -9.21
C GLY A 2 -5.07 -18.74 -7.97
N CYS A 3 -3.91 -18.14 -7.68
CA CYS A 3 -3.80 -17.14 -6.63
C CYS A 3 -4.54 -15.87 -7.04
N VAL A 4 -5.68 -15.60 -6.40
CA VAL A 4 -6.51 -14.41 -6.70
C VAL A 4 -5.95 -13.17 -5.99
N SER A 5 -5.37 -13.35 -4.79
CA SER A 5 -4.70 -12.30 -4.04
C SER A 5 -3.56 -12.89 -3.17
N PRO A 6 -2.57 -12.08 -2.74
CA PRO A 6 -1.57 -12.54 -1.78
C PRO A 6 -2.16 -13.06 -0.46
N ILE A 7 -3.37 -12.60 -0.11
CA ILE A 7 -4.07 -12.97 1.12
C ILE A 7 -4.60 -14.42 1.06
N SER A 8 -4.98 -14.87 -0.14
CA SER A 8 -5.66 -16.15 -0.37
C SER A 8 -4.81 -17.16 -1.16
N CYS A 9 -3.52 -16.88 -1.32
CA CYS A 9 -2.62 -17.67 -2.16
C CYS A 9 -1.82 -18.69 -1.35
N GLU A 10 -1.93 -19.97 -1.73
CA GLU A 10 -1.04 -21.04 -1.29
C GLU A 10 -0.12 -21.44 -2.44
N LEU A 11 1.19 -21.31 -2.22
CA LEU A 11 2.19 -21.65 -3.23
C LEU A 11 2.46 -23.15 -3.18
N GLN A 12 2.02 -23.87 -4.21
CA GLN A 12 2.32 -25.28 -4.40
C GLN A 12 2.69 -25.53 -5.87
N ALA A 13 3.63 -26.43 -6.09
CA ALA A 13 4.02 -26.87 -7.42
C ALA A 13 4.44 -28.34 -7.38
N SER A 14 4.06 -29.08 -8.42
CA SER A 14 4.46 -30.47 -8.66
C SER A 14 5.42 -30.61 -9.83
N ARG A 15 5.66 -29.53 -10.57
CA ARG A 15 6.52 -29.48 -11.76
C ARG A 15 7.48 -28.31 -11.68
N GLU A 16 8.62 -28.45 -12.36
CA GLU A 16 9.61 -27.40 -12.51
C GLU A 16 9.89 -27.14 -13.99
N ALA A 17 10.09 -25.87 -14.32
CA ALA A 17 10.43 -25.41 -15.66
C ALA A 17 11.34 -24.17 -15.59
N GLU A 18 11.90 -23.78 -16.74
CA GLU A 18 12.61 -22.51 -16.89
C GLU A 18 11.73 -21.50 -17.64
N LEU A 19 11.84 -20.23 -17.24
CA LEU A 19 11.26 -19.09 -17.95
C LEU A 19 12.40 -18.12 -18.27
N ARG A 20 12.53 -17.74 -19.55
CA ARG A 20 13.51 -16.75 -20.01
C ARG A 20 12.78 -15.62 -20.71
N THR A 21 13.22 -14.39 -20.47
CA THR A 21 12.65 -13.18 -21.07
C THR A 21 13.65 -12.03 -20.93
N ASP A 22 13.57 -11.00 -21.78
CA ASP A 22 14.39 -9.81 -21.54
C ASP A 22 13.86 -9.04 -20.32
N VAL A 23 12.54 -8.85 -20.25
CA VAL A 23 11.88 -8.08 -19.21
C VAL A 23 10.77 -8.89 -18.56
N LEU A 24 10.92 -9.20 -17.27
CA LEU A 24 9.85 -9.73 -16.44
C LEU A 24 9.08 -8.58 -15.79
N VAL A 25 7.78 -8.49 -16.06
CA VAL A 25 6.87 -7.56 -15.39
C VAL A 25 6.01 -8.33 -14.41
N VAL A 26 6.11 -7.97 -13.12
CA VAL A 26 5.37 -8.62 -12.04
C VAL A 26 4.24 -7.71 -11.58
N GLY A 27 3.01 -8.08 -11.91
CA GLY A 27 1.79 -7.36 -11.60
C GLY A 27 1.08 -6.84 -12.86
N GLY A 28 -0.21 -7.16 -12.97
CA GLY A 28 -1.05 -6.79 -14.11
C GLY A 28 -1.71 -5.41 -13.99
N GLY A 29 -1.24 -4.54 -13.11
CA GLY A 29 -1.79 -3.19 -12.92
C GLY A 29 -1.37 -2.21 -14.03
N LEU A 30 -2.05 -1.07 -14.13
CA LEU A 30 -1.85 -0.05 -15.17
C LEU A 30 -0.38 0.27 -15.48
N GLY A 31 0.45 0.50 -14.45
CA GLY A 31 1.87 0.83 -14.64
C GLY A 31 2.67 -0.29 -15.32
N GLY A 32 2.43 -1.55 -14.93
CA GLY A 32 3.07 -2.71 -15.55
C GLY A 32 2.62 -2.91 -16.99
N LEU A 33 1.32 -2.75 -17.26
CA LEU A 33 0.76 -2.86 -18.61
C LEU A 33 1.33 -1.80 -19.56
N VAL A 34 1.38 -0.54 -19.12
CA VAL A 34 1.93 0.57 -19.92
C VAL A 34 3.41 0.37 -20.18
N ALA A 35 4.20 0.01 -19.15
CA ALA A 35 5.63 -0.24 -19.30
C ALA A 35 5.89 -1.40 -20.27
N ALA A 36 5.12 -2.49 -20.18
CA ALA A 36 5.24 -3.63 -21.08
C ALA A 36 4.96 -3.27 -22.54
N LEU A 37 3.89 -2.53 -22.81
CA LEU A 37 3.55 -2.07 -24.16
C LEU A 37 4.63 -1.14 -24.74
N GLU A 38 5.16 -0.21 -23.95
CA GLU A 38 6.21 0.69 -24.42
C GLU A 38 7.54 -0.04 -24.65
N LEU A 39 7.92 -0.96 -23.77
CA LEU A 39 9.14 -1.77 -23.96
C LEU A 39 9.04 -2.67 -25.19
N ARG A 40 7.86 -3.22 -25.48
CA ARG A 40 7.65 -4.00 -26.70
C ARG A 40 8.00 -3.18 -27.96
N ARG A 41 7.75 -1.86 -27.96
CA ARG A 41 8.08 -0.96 -29.08
C ARG A 41 9.59 -0.76 -29.28
N TYR A 42 10.37 -0.92 -28.22
CA TYR A 42 11.83 -0.92 -28.28
C TYR A 42 12.42 -2.30 -28.68
N GLY A 43 11.56 -3.31 -28.89
CA GLY A 43 11.96 -4.63 -29.39
C GLY A 43 12.15 -5.70 -28.31
N TYR A 44 11.94 -5.38 -27.04
CA TYR A 44 12.10 -6.33 -25.93
C TYR A 44 11.10 -7.49 -26.00
N GLU A 45 11.56 -8.68 -25.63
CA GLU A 45 10.69 -9.79 -25.22
C GLU A 45 10.21 -9.54 -23.78
N VAL A 46 8.91 -9.27 -23.63
CA VAL A 46 8.32 -8.93 -22.33
C VAL A 46 7.38 -10.04 -21.87
N LYS A 47 7.64 -10.60 -20.69
CA LYS A 47 6.74 -11.51 -19.98
C LYS A 47 6.02 -10.76 -18.87
N ILE A 48 4.70 -10.87 -18.82
CA ILE A 48 3.90 -10.35 -17.71
C ILE A 48 3.41 -11.50 -16.85
N VAL A 49 3.69 -11.45 -15.55
CA VAL A 49 3.15 -12.36 -14.54
C VAL A 49 2.19 -11.58 -13.66
N HIS A 50 0.94 -12.00 -13.56
CA HIS A 50 -0.06 -11.28 -12.78
C HIS A 50 -0.98 -12.20 -11.96
N MET A 51 -1.51 -11.63 -10.88
CA MET A 51 -2.68 -12.15 -10.18
C MET A 51 -3.89 -11.27 -10.48
N GLY A 52 -5.08 -11.86 -10.43
CA GLY A 52 -6.33 -11.13 -10.64
C GLY A 52 -6.47 -10.58 -12.07
N ARG A 53 -7.26 -9.50 -12.22
CA ARG A 53 -7.59 -8.93 -13.53
C ARG A 53 -6.47 -8.03 -14.06
N LEU A 54 -6.19 -8.13 -15.36
CA LEU A 54 -5.37 -7.14 -16.07
C LEU A 54 -6.02 -5.76 -15.94
N GLY A 55 -5.21 -4.75 -15.66
CA GLY A 55 -5.61 -3.40 -15.26
C GLY A 55 -5.64 -3.21 -13.74
N GLY A 56 -5.63 -4.30 -12.95
CA GLY A 56 -5.70 -4.27 -11.49
C GLY A 56 -6.97 -3.60 -10.98
N HIS A 57 -6.90 -2.93 -9.83
CA HIS A 57 -8.05 -2.23 -9.25
C HIS A 57 -8.66 -1.14 -10.16
N HIS A 58 -7.91 -0.64 -11.14
CA HIS A 58 -8.41 0.40 -12.04
C HIS A 58 -9.58 -0.09 -12.90
N VAL A 59 -9.63 -1.37 -13.31
CA VAL A 59 -10.75 -1.96 -14.08
C VAL A 59 -11.94 -2.37 -13.22
N LEU A 60 -11.90 -2.04 -11.93
CA LEU A 60 -12.98 -2.33 -11.00
C LEU A 60 -13.89 -1.11 -10.81
N GLY A 61 -15.17 -1.44 -10.68
CA GLY A 61 -16.25 -0.47 -10.50
C GLY A 61 -16.59 0.35 -11.74
N SER A 62 -17.69 1.07 -11.67
CA SER A 62 -18.28 1.85 -12.77
C SER A 62 -18.29 3.35 -12.50
N ALA A 63 -17.80 3.78 -11.33
CA ALA A 63 -17.71 5.19 -10.99
C ALA A 63 -16.77 5.94 -11.96
N PRO A 64 -17.04 7.23 -12.26
CA PRO A 64 -16.17 8.05 -13.09
C PRO A 64 -14.74 8.07 -12.53
N ARG A 65 -13.74 8.11 -13.41
CA ARG A 65 -12.33 8.18 -12.99
C ARG A 65 -11.84 9.61 -12.94
N PHE A 66 -10.76 9.89 -12.20
CA PHE A 66 -10.16 11.22 -12.24
C PHE A 66 -9.57 11.53 -13.63
N ALA A 67 -8.71 10.64 -14.14
CA ALA A 67 -8.10 10.74 -15.47
C ALA A 67 -9.07 10.21 -16.54
N GLU A 68 -9.52 11.07 -17.44
CA GLU A 68 -10.43 10.69 -18.55
C GLU A 68 -9.68 10.26 -19.81
N ASP A 69 -8.41 10.66 -19.92
CA ASP A 69 -7.52 10.40 -21.06
C ASP A 69 -6.81 9.05 -20.98
N VAL A 70 -6.94 8.34 -19.85
CA VAL A 70 -6.31 7.02 -19.64
C VAL A 70 -7.36 5.92 -19.78
N ASP A 71 -7.42 5.35 -20.98
CA ASP A 71 -8.28 4.19 -21.27
C ASP A 71 -7.62 2.88 -20.81
N VAL A 72 -7.81 2.55 -19.54
CA VAL A 72 -7.23 1.35 -18.92
C VAL A 72 -7.79 0.05 -19.54
N GLU A 73 -9.04 0.03 -19.96
CA GLU A 73 -9.66 -1.16 -20.56
C GLU A 73 -9.03 -1.46 -21.93
N SER A 74 -8.83 -0.43 -22.75
CA SER A 74 -8.11 -0.56 -24.03
C SER A 74 -6.66 -0.98 -23.84
N ILE A 75 -5.96 -0.43 -22.84
CA ILE A 75 -4.60 -0.84 -22.49
C ILE A 75 -4.58 -2.33 -22.07
N ALA A 76 -5.48 -2.75 -21.19
CA ALA A 76 -5.58 -4.14 -20.75
C ALA A 76 -5.93 -5.10 -21.89
N ALA A 77 -6.75 -4.66 -22.85
CA ALA A 77 -7.07 -5.45 -24.03
C ALA A 77 -5.85 -5.66 -24.94
N LYS A 78 -5.08 -4.59 -25.22
CA LYS A 78 -3.87 -4.65 -26.07
C LYS A 78 -2.78 -5.57 -25.49
N VAL A 79 -2.64 -5.59 -24.16
CA VAL A 79 -1.62 -6.43 -23.51
C VAL A 79 -1.88 -7.93 -23.69
N LYS A 80 -3.10 -8.36 -24.04
CA LYS A 80 -3.38 -9.77 -24.34
C LYS A 80 -2.64 -10.28 -25.59
N GLU A 81 -2.09 -9.38 -26.40
CA GLU A 81 -1.23 -9.71 -27.54
C GLU A 81 0.24 -9.96 -27.12
N LEU A 82 0.60 -9.67 -25.86
CA LEU A 82 1.91 -9.97 -25.28
C LEU A 82 1.92 -11.34 -24.60
N ASP A 83 3.11 -11.79 -24.19
CA ASP A 83 3.24 -13.02 -23.40
C ASP A 83 2.83 -12.77 -21.94
N VAL A 84 1.61 -13.20 -21.60
CA VAL A 84 0.98 -13.00 -20.29
C VAL A 84 0.73 -14.34 -19.61
N MET A 85 1.09 -14.43 -18.33
CA MET A 85 0.92 -15.60 -17.48
C MET A 85 0.21 -15.22 -16.19
N GLU A 86 -0.88 -15.91 -15.87
CA GLU A 86 -1.47 -15.84 -14.54
C GLU A 86 -0.58 -16.60 -13.55
N GLY A 87 -0.14 -15.94 -12.49
CA GLY A 87 0.77 -16.54 -11.52
C GLY A 87 1.29 -15.55 -10.48
N PHE A 88 2.10 -16.08 -9.56
CA PHE A 88 2.72 -15.31 -8.48
C PHE A 88 4.24 -15.39 -8.57
N PHE A 89 4.93 -14.26 -8.46
CA PHE A 89 6.40 -14.22 -8.37
C PHE A 89 6.83 -14.00 -6.92
N ASP A 90 7.60 -14.93 -6.35
CA ASP A 90 8.02 -14.86 -4.94
C ASP A 90 9.35 -14.12 -4.69
N GLY A 91 9.99 -13.64 -5.76
CA GLY A 91 11.34 -13.06 -5.74
C GLY A 91 12.39 -13.99 -6.36
N LEU A 92 12.13 -15.30 -6.44
CA LEU A 92 13.01 -16.27 -7.09
C LEU A 92 12.29 -17.06 -8.19
N PHE A 93 11.06 -17.48 -7.92
CA PHE A 93 10.27 -18.33 -8.80
C PHE A 93 8.94 -17.69 -9.17
N VAL A 94 8.45 -18.04 -10.36
CA VAL A 94 7.05 -17.83 -10.75
C VAL A 94 6.26 -19.11 -10.51
N TYR A 95 5.15 -19.02 -9.80
CA TYR A 95 4.20 -20.12 -9.59
C TYR A 95 3.00 -19.88 -10.47
N SER A 96 2.74 -20.81 -11.40
CA SER A 96 1.58 -20.75 -12.30
C SER A 96 1.02 -22.17 -12.49
N GLY A 97 -0.26 -22.35 -12.17
CA GLY A 97 -0.89 -23.67 -12.17
C GLY A 97 -0.21 -24.61 -11.17
N ASP A 98 0.31 -25.74 -11.66
CA ASP A 98 1.04 -26.74 -10.90
C ASP A 98 2.57 -26.66 -11.09
N THR A 99 3.04 -25.61 -11.76
CA THR A 99 4.44 -25.47 -12.19
C THR A 99 5.11 -24.29 -11.49
N ARG A 100 6.33 -24.54 -11.01
CA ARG A 100 7.27 -23.53 -10.51
C ARG A 100 8.33 -23.26 -11.57
N TYR A 101 8.43 -22.03 -12.03
CA TYR A 101 9.39 -21.60 -13.03
C TYR A 101 10.59 -20.92 -12.36
N SER A 102 11.80 -21.43 -12.60
CA SER A 102 13.03 -20.67 -12.37
C SER A 102 13.11 -19.59 -13.45
N VAL A 103 13.24 -18.33 -13.05
CA VAL A 103 13.14 -17.21 -13.99
C VAL A 103 14.49 -16.55 -14.23
N HIS A 104 14.83 -16.41 -15.51
CA HIS A 104 15.97 -15.63 -15.96
C HIS A 104 15.46 -14.41 -16.73
N TYR A 105 15.76 -13.22 -16.20
CA TYR A 105 15.42 -11.94 -16.83
C TYR A 105 16.65 -11.03 -16.86
N ARG A 106 16.69 -10.10 -17.83
CA ARG A 106 17.69 -9.02 -17.84
C ARG A 106 17.21 -7.84 -16.99
N HIS A 107 15.92 -7.53 -17.04
CA HIS A 107 15.24 -6.48 -16.29
C HIS A 107 14.00 -7.01 -15.58
N LEU A 108 13.75 -6.52 -14.37
CA LEU A 108 12.58 -6.86 -13.56
C LEU A 108 11.79 -5.60 -13.20
N ILE A 109 10.54 -5.52 -13.65
CA ILE A 109 9.62 -4.44 -13.27
C ILE A 109 8.63 -4.96 -12.25
N LEU A 110 8.68 -4.39 -11.05
CA LEU A 110 7.73 -4.63 -9.97
C LEU A 110 6.56 -3.64 -10.09
N ALA A 111 5.47 -4.13 -10.66
CA ALA A 111 4.18 -3.47 -10.76
C ALA A 111 3.18 -4.10 -9.76
N THR A 112 3.68 -4.53 -8.60
CA THR A 112 2.92 -5.27 -7.56
C THR A 112 1.85 -4.43 -6.86
N GLY A 113 1.82 -3.12 -7.14
CA GLY A 113 0.74 -2.24 -6.72
C GLY A 113 0.64 -2.10 -5.20
N GLY A 114 -0.60 -1.92 -4.75
CA GLY A 114 -0.94 -1.86 -3.34
C GLY A 114 -2.08 -2.80 -3.05
N VAL A 115 -2.16 -3.28 -1.81
CA VAL A 115 -3.16 -4.22 -1.33
C VAL A 115 -4.12 -3.48 -0.41
N ASP A 116 -5.42 -3.65 -0.65
CA ASP A 116 -6.44 -3.15 0.25
C ASP A 116 -6.45 -4.01 1.52
N VAL A 117 -6.53 -3.37 2.69
CA VAL A 117 -6.45 -4.02 4.00
C VAL A 117 -7.65 -3.67 4.86
N PRO A 118 -8.07 -4.55 5.79
CA PRO A 118 -9.13 -4.21 6.73
C PRO A 118 -8.72 -3.02 7.62
N ILE A 119 -9.72 -2.37 8.20
CA ILE A 119 -9.49 -1.33 9.19
C ILE A 119 -9.44 -1.97 10.58
N THR A 120 -8.61 -1.39 11.45
CA THR A 120 -8.42 -1.87 12.82
C THR A 120 -9.00 -0.87 13.81
N PHE A 121 -9.69 -1.43 14.79
CA PHE A 121 -10.34 -0.74 15.89
C PHE A 121 -10.66 -1.78 16.99
N PRO A 122 -11.02 -1.37 18.22
CA PRO A 122 -11.35 -2.30 19.28
C PRO A 122 -12.48 -3.25 18.84
N ASN A 123 -12.30 -4.56 19.03
CA ASN A 123 -13.22 -5.61 18.57
C ASN A 123 -13.44 -5.70 17.04
N SER A 124 -12.55 -5.12 16.22
CA SER A 124 -12.64 -5.15 14.75
C SER A 124 -12.70 -6.54 14.13
N ALA A 125 -12.17 -7.57 14.80
CA ALA A 125 -12.25 -8.98 14.38
C ALA A 125 -13.70 -9.51 14.27
N LYS A 126 -14.64 -8.92 15.02
CA LYS A 126 -16.06 -9.32 15.01
C LYS A 126 -16.89 -8.57 13.96
N ALA A 127 -16.32 -7.54 13.34
CA ALA A 127 -17.01 -6.77 12.33
C ALA A 127 -16.94 -7.48 10.97
N PRO A 128 -18.05 -7.57 10.21
CA PRO A 128 -17.99 -8.02 8.83
C PRO A 128 -17.23 -6.98 8.01
N GLN A 129 -16.01 -7.30 7.60
CA GLN A 129 -15.17 -6.42 6.81
C GLN A 129 -14.81 -7.08 5.48
N LYS A 130 -14.73 -6.29 4.42
CA LYS A 130 -14.12 -6.69 3.15
C LYS A 130 -13.21 -5.57 2.62
N PRO A 131 -12.02 -5.90 2.08
CA PRO A 131 -11.26 -4.97 1.26
C PRO A 131 -12.10 -4.50 0.05
N ALA A 132 -11.92 -3.25 -0.38
CA ALA A 132 -12.68 -2.68 -1.50
C ALA A 132 -12.45 -3.43 -2.82
N GLU A 133 -11.22 -3.85 -3.11
CA GLU A 133 -10.92 -4.71 -4.26
C GLU A 133 -11.76 -6.00 -4.25
N GLU A 134 -11.81 -6.73 -3.14
CA GLU A 134 -12.63 -7.96 -3.02
C GLU A 134 -14.12 -7.66 -3.14
N ALA A 135 -14.58 -6.58 -2.49
CA ALA A 135 -15.98 -6.15 -2.55
C ALA A 135 -16.38 -5.79 -3.99
N LEU A 136 -15.50 -5.20 -4.80
CA LEU A 136 -15.82 -4.84 -6.19
C LEU A 136 -15.60 -5.98 -7.18
N GLN A 137 -14.78 -6.98 -6.86
CA GLN A 137 -14.68 -8.23 -7.63
C GLN A 137 -15.95 -9.09 -7.49
N SER A 138 -16.58 -9.08 -6.31
CA SER A 138 -17.87 -9.75 -6.05
C SER A 138 -18.85 -8.80 -5.36
N PRO A 139 -19.47 -7.87 -6.12
CA PRO A 139 -20.27 -6.78 -5.55
C PRO A 139 -21.50 -7.23 -4.78
N PRO A 140 -21.64 -6.85 -3.49
CA PRO A 140 -22.88 -7.06 -2.74
C PRO A 140 -24.01 -6.17 -3.28
N ARG A 141 -25.25 -6.55 -2.99
CA ARG A 141 -26.46 -5.79 -3.34
C ARG A 141 -27.44 -5.80 -2.17
N GLY A 142 -28.20 -4.71 -2.02
CA GLY A 142 -29.24 -4.58 -1.02
C GLY A 142 -28.74 -4.53 0.43
N LEU A 143 -27.46 -4.22 0.66
CA LEU A 143 -26.88 -4.08 2.00
C LEU A 143 -26.79 -2.61 2.41
N LYS A 144 -26.70 -2.36 3.72
CA LYS A 144 -26.22 -1.10 4.30
C LYS A 144 -24.71 -1.21 4.58
N ILE A 145 -23.93 -0.46 3.81
CA ILE A 145 -22.48 -0.55 3.75
C ILE A 145 -21.83 0.73 4.29
N ALA A 146 -20.92 0.57 5.25
CA ALA A 146 -19.98 1.63 5.60
C ALA A 146 -18.71 1.49 4.75
N VAL A 147 -18.49 2.43 3.83
CA VAL A 147 -17.24 2.52 3.08
C VAL A 147 -16.26 3.37 3.87
N TRP A 148 -15.06 2.86 4.10
CA TRP A 148 -14.04 3.53 4.89
C TRP A 148 -12.90 4.07 4.02
N GLY A 149 -12.71 5.40 4.07
CA GLY A 149 -11.69 6.15 3.32
C GLY A 149 -12.28 7.04 2.23
N SER A 150 -11.79 8.28 2.13
CA SER A 150 -12.27 9.34 1.23
C SER A 150 -11.28 9.71 0.11
N THR A 151 -10.34 8.83 -0.23
CA THR A 151 -9.50 8.98 -1.44
C THR A 151 -10.33 8.76 -2.70
N GLU A 152 -9.76 9.01 -3.89
CA GLU A 152 -10.41 8.65 -5.16
C GLU A 152 -10.93 7.20 -5.14
N TRP A 153 -10.13 6.26 -4.65
CA TRP A 153 -10.54 4.86 -4.57
C TRP A 153 -11.76 4.63 -3.66
N GLY A 154 -11.77 5.24 -2.47
CA GLY A 154 -12.88 5.10 -1.53
C GLY A 154 -14.17 5.73 -2.05
N LEU A 155 -14.07 6.92 -2.66
CA LEU A 155 -15.20 7.59 -3.29
C LEU A 155 -15.73 6.82 -4.51
N ARG A 156 -14.85 6.27 -5.36
CA ARG A 156 -15.21 5.39 -6.48
C ARG A 156 -15.90 4.12 -6.00
N THR A 157 -15.39 3.51 -4.93
CA THR A 157 -15.95 2.31 -4.31
C THR A 157 -17.36 2.60 -3.79
N ALA A 158 -17.53 3.69 -3.02
CA ALA A 158 -18.81 4.12 -2.48
C ALA A 158 -19.85 4.40 -3.58
N LEU A 159 -19.49 5.16 -4.60
CA LEU A 159 -20.37 5.43 -5.75
C LEU A 159 -20.77 4.15 -6.50
N THR A 160 -19.80 3.26 -6.73
CA THR A 160 -20.07 1.99 -7.43
C THR A 160 -21.04 1.13 -6.63
N LEU A 161 -20.78 0.93 -5.33
CA LEU A 161 -21.65 0.14 -4.45
C LEU A 161 -23.03 0.77 -4.31
N ARG A 162 -23.11 2.09 -4.21
CA ARG A 162 -24.38 2.84 -4.20
C ARG A 162 -25.17 2.59 -5.48
N GLY A 163 -24.53 2.70 -6.65
CA GLY A 163 -25.15 2.46 -7.96
C GLY A 163 -25.64 1.02 -8.17
N LEU A 164 -25.15 0.06 -7.37
CA LEU A 164 -25.60 -1.33 -7.36
C LEU A 164 -26.79 -1.60 -6.41
N GLY A 165 -27.39 -0.55 -5.85
CA GLY A 165 -28.59 -0.64 -5.01
C GLY A 165 -28.32 -0.87 -3.52
N ASN A 166 -27.13 -0.51 -3.03
CA ASN A 166 -26.82 -0.54 -1.60
C ASN A 166 -27.14 0.81 -0.93
N GLU A 167 -27.47 0.78 0.35
CA GLU A 167 -27.40 1.97 1.21
C GLU A 167 -25.94 2.17 1.60
N VAL A 168 -25.38 3.34 1.34
CA VAL A 168 -23.96 3.61 1.59
C VAL A 168 -23.83 4.77 2.56
N ILE A 169 -22.89 4.66 3.48
CA ILE A 169 -22.32 5.79 4.22
C ILE A 169 -20.80 5.78 4.00
N LEU A 170 -20.18 6.94 3.83
CA LEU A 170 -18.72 7.04 3.76
C LEU A 170 -18.18 7.65 5.05
N LEU A 171 -17.21 6.98 5.65
CA LEU A 171 -16.55 7.40 6.88
C LEU A 171 -15.05 7.54 6.65
N ASP A 172 -14.43 8.55 7.25
CA ASP A 172 -12.97 8.74 7.24
C ASP A 172 -12.53 9.34 8.58
N ASN A 173 -11.38 8.90 9.08
CA ASN A 173 -10.75 9.49 10.27
C ASN A 173 -10.05 10.81 9.98
N SER A 174 -9.70 11.10 8.73
CA SER A 174 -9.11 12.38 8.33
C SER A 174 -10.00 13.54 8.74
N ALA A 175 -9.42 14.66 9.18
CA ALA A 175 -10.16 15.87 9.54
C ALA A 175 -10.95 16.47 8.34
N TYR A 176 -10.51 16.17 7.12
CA TYR A 176 -11.05 16.67 5.87
C TYR A 176 -11.04 15.57 4.81
N LEU A 177 -11.80 15.76 3.71
CA LEU A 177 -11.80 14.85 2.57
C LEU A 177 -10.40 14.70 1.98
N ARG A 178 -9.99 13.45 1.75
CA ARG A 178 -8.65 13.15 1.23
C ARG A 178 -8.48 13.62 -0.21
N ASP A 179 -9.35 13.22 -1.13
CA ASP A 179 -9.27 13.70 -2.52
C ASP A 179 -10.36 14.74 -2.83
N THR A 180 -10.09 15.99 -2.47
CA THR A 180 -11.02 17.11 -2.74
C THR A 180 -11.22 17.36 -4.24
N LYS A 181 -10.17 17.21 -5.06
CA LYS A 181 -10.26 17.43 -6.51
C LYS A 181 -11.19 16.42 -7.18
N TYR A 182 -11.03 15.14 -6.83
CA TYR A 182 -11.92 14.10 -7.32
C TYR A 182 -13.34 14.28 -6.75
N TYR A 183 -13.48 14.58 -5.45
CA TYR A 183 -14.79 14.87 -4.85
C TYR A 183 -15.55 15.97 -5.61
N GLU A 184 -14.92 17.10 -5.91
CA GLU A 184 -15.55 18.20 -6.66
C GLU A 184 -16.06 17.77 -8.03
N LYS A 185 -15.36 16.85 -8.70
CA LYS A 185 -15.77 16.26 -9.99
C LYS A 185 -17.04 15.42 -9.87
N ILE A 186 -17.21 14.69 -8.77
CA ILE A 186 -18.30 13.72 -8.59
C ILE A 186 -19.42 14.18 -7.65
N LYS A 187 -19.30 15.33 -6.97
CA LYS A 187 -20.22 15.77 -5.90
C LYS A 187 -21.70 15.76 -6.29
N SER A 188 -22.01 16.04 -7.56
CA SER A 188 -23.39 16.01 -8.07
C SER A 188 -24.00 14.60 -8.17
N LYS A 189 -23.15 13.56 -8.13
CA LYS A 189 -23.54 12.14 -8.15
C LYS A 189 -23.59 11.50 -6.76
N ILE A 190 -23.16 12.22 -5.73
CA ILE A 190 -23.13 11.73 -4.36
C ILE A 190 -24.47 12.02 -3.71
N ASP A 191 -25.20 10.96 -3.37
CA ASP A 191 -26.48 11.00 -2.68
C ASP A 191 -26.45 10.29 -1.32
N PHE A 192 -25.25 10.03 -0.81
CA PHE A 192 -25.00 9.37 0.47
C PHE A 192 -24.22 10.28 1.42
N PRO A 193 -24.37 10.11 2.75
CA PRO A 193 -23.64 10.91 3.72
C PRO A 193 -22.15 10.59 3.71
N ILE A 194 -21.33 11.62 3.84
CA ILE A 194 -19.89 11.54 4.07
C ILE A 194 -19.58 12.18 5.41
N THR A 195 -18.92 11.44 6.30
CA THR A 195 -18.50 11.94 7.62
C THR A 195 -16.98 11.81 7.77
N THR A 196 -16.32 12.93 7.98
CA THR A 196 -14.88 13.01 8.30
C THR A 196 -14.67 13.13 9.81
N SER A 197 -13.42 13.09 10.26
CA SER A 197 -13.04 13.16 11.68
C SER A 197 -13.67 12.05 12.52
N VAL A 198 -13.83 10.86 11.93
CA VAL A 198 -14.49 9.71 12.55
C VAL A 198 -13.51 8.88 13.37
N ILE A 199 -13.92 8.53 14.59
CA ILE A 199 -13.22 7.62 15.49
C ILE A 199 -14.15 6.43 15.78
N ILE A 200 -13.88 5.25 15.21
CA ILE A 200 -14.68 4.05 15.46
C ILE A 200 -14.41 3.53 16.87
N LYS A 201 -15.44 3.49 17.71
CA LYS A 201 -15.31 2.97 19.08
C LYS A 201 -15.45 1.45 19.15
N ARG A 202 -16.47 0.90 18.49
CA ARG A 202 -16.73 -0.56 18.50
C ARG A 202 -17.74 -0.97 17.44
N PHE A 203 -17.77 -2.26 17.16
CA PHE A 203 -18.85 -2.93 16.44
C PHE A 203 -19.46 -4.03 17.30
N GLU A 204 -20.76 -3.96 17.55
CA GLU A 204 -21.48 -4.96 18.36
C GLU A 204 -22.87 -5.20 17.79
N LYS A 205 -23.26 -6.48 17.61
CA LYS A 205 -24.62 -6.89 17.18
C LYS A 205 -25.11 -6.14 15.92
N GLY A 206 -24.24 -5.96 14.93
CA GLY A 206 -24.58 -5.27 13.67
C GLY A 206 -24.57 -3.73 13.75
N VAL A 207 -24.17 -3.15 14.89
CA VAL A 207 -24.14 -1.70 15.09
C VAL A 207 -22.71 -1.20 15.17
N LEU A 208 -22.34 -0.29 14.27
CA LEU A 208 -21.10 0.47 14.31
C LEU A 208 -21.31 1.71 15.19
N THR A 209 -20.57 1.80 16.29
CA THR A 209 -20.54 2.98 17.16
C THR A 209 -19.28 3.77 16.89
N TYR A 210 -19.43 5.05 16.60
CA TYR A 210 -18.30 5.94 16.32
C TYR A 210 -18.53 7.35 16.86
N GLU A 211 -17.45 8.06 17.08
CA GLU A 211 -17.45 9.47 17.46
C GLU A 211 -17.05 10.34 16.27
N VAL A 212 -17.63 11.53 16.19
CA VAL A 212 -17.25 12.56 15.24
C VAL A 212 -16.63 13.72 16.01
N VAL A 213 -15.38 14.05 15.69
CA VAL A 213 -14.68 15.19 16.29
C VAL A 213 -15.20 16.47 15.65
N THR A 214 -16.01 17.22 16.40
CA THR A 214 -16.69 18.43 15.92
C THR A 214 -15.99 19.74 16.31
N GLY A 215 -14.84 19.65 17.01
CA GLY A 215 -14.16 20.80 17.61
C GLY A 215 -14.88 21.39 18.84
N LYS A 216 -16.02 20.81 19.25
CA LYS A 216 -16.74 21.19 20.47
C LYS A 216 -16.12 20.51 21.71
N LYS A 217 -16.54 20.94 22.90
CA LYS A 217 -16.09 20.39 24.19
C LYS A 217 -16.32 18.87 24.34
N ARG A 218 -17.25 18.29 23.57
CA ARG A 218 -17.52 16.84 23.51
C ARG A 218 -17.70 16.40 22.06
N ASN A 219 -17.16 15.24 21.73
CA ASN A 219 -17.41 14.57 20.46
C ASN A 219 -18.88 14.16 20.33
N GLU A 220 -19.37 14.07 19.10
CA GLU A 220 -20.71 13.57 18.81
C GLU A 220 -20.64 12.05 18.65
N THR A 221 -21.33 11.29 19.50
CA THR A 221 -21.44 9.84 19.34
C THR A 221 -22.59 9.48 18.41
N ARG A 222 -22.31 8.68 17.39
CA ARG A 222 -23.29 8.15 16.44
C ARG A 222 -23.29 6.63 16.45
N GLN A 223 -24.42 6.07 16.04
CA GLN A 223 -24.63 4.63 15.91
C GLN A 223 -25.32 4.35 14.58
N GLU A 224 -24.73 3.46 13.80
CA GLU A 224 -25.27 3.05 12.51
C GLU A 224 -25.38 1.53 12.48
N LYS A 225 -26.56 1.01 12.11
CA LYS A 225 -26.67 -0.40 11.75
C LYS A 225 -25.99 -0.59 10.40
N VAL A 226 -25.03 -1.50 10.30
CA VAL A 226 -24.32 -1.77 9.05
C VAL A 226 -24.17 -3.27 8.87
N ASP A 227 -24.38 -3.75 7.65
CA ASP A 227 -24.26 -5.16 7.28
C ASP A 227 -22.81 -5.51 6.91
N LEU A 228 -22.05 -4.52 6.41
CA LEU A 228 -20.70 -4.70 5.93
C LEU A 228 -19.91 -3.39 6.05
N ILE A 229 -18.64 -3.51 6.47
CA ILE A 229 -17.64 -2.45 6.35
C ILE A 229 -16.77 -2.78 5.13
N VAL A 230 -16.71 -1.86 4.17
CA VAL A 230 -15.81 -1.98 3.02
C VAL A 230 -14.63 -1.04 3.21
N SER A 231 -13.44 -1.60 3.36
CA SER A 231 -12.22 -0.82 3.56
C SER A 231 -11.58 -0.48 2.22
N ALA A 232 -11.53 0.81 1.89
CA ALA A 232 -10.75 1.34 0.77
C ALA A 232 -9.32 1.72 1.19
N VAL A 233 -8.89 1.19 2.34
CA VAL A 233 -7.56 1.41 2.88
C VAL A 233 -6.55 0.57 2.16
N ARG A 234 -5.52 1.19 1.60
CA ARG A 234 -4.50 0.53 0.80
C ARG A 234 -3.10 0.80 1.30
N MET A 235 -2.28 -0.23 1.29
CA MET A 235 -0.84 -0.17 1.52
C MET A 235 -0.07 -0.58 0.27
N VAL A 236 1.14 -0.06 0.09
CA VAL A 236 2.10 -0.63 -0.85
C VAL A 236 2.41 -2.07 -0.43
N ASN A 237 2.59 -2.97 -1.40
CA ASN A 237 3.04 -4.34 -1.14
C ASN A 237 4.57 -4.44 -1.27
N PRO A 238 5.33 -4.48 -0.15
CA PRO A 238 6.79 -4.55 -0.17
C PRO A 238 7.34 -5.97 -0.31
N TYR A 239 6.49 -7.00 -0.43
CA TYR A 239 6.88 -8.42 -0.36
C TYR A 239 8.06 -8.76 -1.27
N VAL A 240 7.89 -8.56 -2.59
CA VAL A 240 8.92 -8.92 -3.58
C VAL A 240 10.20 -8.10 -3.40
N PRO A 241 10.16 -6.76 -3.24
CA PRO A 241 11.36 -5.99 -2.92
C PRO A 241 12.12 -6.53 -1.70
N VAL A 242 11.43 -6.87 -0.61
CA VAL A 242 12.05 -7.40 0.61
C VAL A 242 12.67 -8.78 0.35
N LYS A 243 11.99 -9.67 -0.39
CA LYS A 243 12.52 -11.00 -0.77
C LYS A 243 13.77 -10.89 -1.65
N LEU A 244 13.86 -9.86 -2.49
CA LEU A 244 15.04 -9.55 -3.30
C LEU A 244 16.16 -8.84 -2.50
N GLY A 245 15.97 -8.60 -1.19
CA GLY A 245 16.96 -7.98 -0.32
C GLY A 245 16.94 -6.45 -0.29
N PHE A 246 15.98 -5.79 -0.94
CA PHE A 246 15.82 -4.35 -0.82
C PHE A 246 15.26 -3.97 0.54
N LYS A 247 15.85 -2.94 1.16
CA LYS A 247 15.29 -2.34 2.38
C LYS A 247 14.10 -1.45 2.04
N VAL A 248 13.10 -1.46 2.91
CA VAL A 248 11.89 -0.65 2.82
C VAL A 248 11.78 0.28 4.02
N PHE A 249 11.23 1.46 3.79
CA PHE A 249 11.19 2.54 4.75
C PHE A 249 9.79 3.12 4.82
N TYR A 250 9.45 3.63 5.99
CA TYR A 250 8.18 4.29 6.20
C TYR A 250 8.14 5.62 5.44
N SER A 251 7.24 5.72 4.47
CA SER A 251 6.83 6.99 3.88
C SER A 251 5.55 7.45 4.57
N PHE A 252 5.60 8.63 5.17
CA PHE A 252 4.43 9.23 5.81
C PHE A 252 3.41 9.74 4.78
N GLU A 253 3.84 10.12 3.56
CA GLU A 253 2.91 10.48 2.50
C GLU A 253 2.09 9.29 2.10
N LEU A 254 2.73 8.14 1.87
CA LEU A 254 2.03 6.93 1.47
C LEU A 254 1.40 6.16 2.65
N ASN A 255 1.76 6.56 3.88
CA ASN A 255 1.61 5.78 5.11
C ASN A 255 1.92 4.28 4.86
N SER A 256 3.06 4.00 4.24
CA SER A 256 3.40 2.64 3.84
C SER A 256 4.91 2.41 3.85
N LEU A 257 5.30 1.13 3.81
CA LEU A 257 6.69 0.73 3.65
C LEU A 257 7.02 0.66 2.17
N ILE A 258 7.96 1.48 1.72
CA ILE A 258 8.35 1.60 0.31
C ILE A 258 9.87 1.43 0.17
N PRO A 259 10.38 0.73 -0.87
CA PRO A 259 11.81 0.69 -1.14
C PRO A 259 12.34 2.05 -1.59
N ARG A 260 13.64 2.27 -1.39
CA ARG A 260 14.32 3.42 -2.00
C ARG A 260 14.44 3.23 -3.51
N ARG A 261 14.25 4.31 -4.26
CA ARG A 261 14.26 4.31 -5.72
C ARG A 261 14.64 5.66 -6.31
N THR A 262 15.10 5.67 -7.56
CA THR A 262 15.32 6.90 -8.37
C THR A 262 13.99 7.48 -8.85
N ASN A 263 13.96 8.73 -9.33
CA ASN A 263 12.76 9.29 -9.95
C ASN A 263 12.29 8.58 -11.23
N ALA A 264 13.15 7.83 -11.91
CA ALA A 264 12.74 6.97 -13.03
C ALA A 264 12.05 5.68 -12.54
N GLY A 265 12.32 5.26 -11.29
CA GLY A 265 11.73 4.07 -10.68
C GLY A 265 12.71 2.91 -10.45
N GLU A 266 14.01 3.09 -10.71
CA GLU A 266 15.03 2.06 -10.41
C GLU A 266 15.22 1.90 -8.89
N LEU A 267 15.14 0.67 -8.39
CA LEU A 267 15.34 0.38 -6.97
C LEU A 267 16.82 0.50 -6.59
N LEU A 268 17.07 1.08 -5.42
CA LEU A 268 18.41 1.37 -4.92
C LEU A 268 18.84 0.32 -3.89
N MET A 269 20.00 -0.30 -4.13
CA MET A 269 20.68 -1.12 -3.14
C MET A 269 21.38 -0.22 -2.12
N LEU A 270 21.30 -0.60 -0.84
CA LEU A 270 21.83 0.20 0.26
C LEU A 270 22.94 -0.54 1.00
N ASP A 271 23.98 0.17 1.39
CA ASP A 271 25.00 -0.36 2.29
C ASP A 271 24.50 -0.47 3.75
N SER A 272 25.40 -0.89 4.64
CA SER A 272 25.14 -0.97 6.09
C SER A 272 24.83 0.38 6.72
N SER A 273 25.31 1.49 6.14
CA SER A 273 25.02 2.86 6.58
C SER A 273 23.70 3.42 6.03
N GLY A 274 23.05 2.69 5.10
CA GLY A 274 21.82 3.12 4.44
C GLY A 274 22.04 4.04 3.24
N ARG A 275 23.29 4.21 2.77
CA ARG A 275 23.60 4.97 1.56
C ARG A 275 23.36 4.12 0.33
N ALA A 276 22.89 4.75 -0.74
CA ALA A 276 22.71 4.07 -2.01
C ALA A 276 24.09 3.75 -2.61
N VAL A 277 24.33 2.48 -2.93
CA VAL A 277 25.59 1.99 -3.51
C VAL A 277 25.44 1.53 -4.96
N GLY A 278 24.23 1.55 -5.50
CA GLY A 278 23.95 1.29 -6.91
C GLY A 278 22.47 1.07 -7.17
N GLY A 279 22.08 1.27 -8.44
CA GLY A 279 20.81 0.81 -8.98
C GLY A 279 20.97 -0.60 -9.56
N GLY A 280 19.98 -1.46 -9.34
CA GLY A 280 19.91 -2.78 -9.98
C GLY A 280 19.06 -2.74 -11.24
N ASN A 281 19.02 -3.84 -12.02
CA ASN A 281 18.03 -3.99 -13.08
C ASN A 281 16.64 -4.39 -12.53
N VAL A 282 16.26 -3.80 -11.39
CA VAL A 282 14.98 -3.99 -10.71
C VAL A 282 14.32 -2.64 -10.54
N TYR A 283 13.06 -2.53 -10.95
CA TYR A 283 12.34 -1.26 -11.07
C TYR A 283 11.00 -1.35 -10.37
N ALA A 284 10.45 -0.21 -9.97
CA ALA A 284 9.10 -0.07 -9.43
C ALA A 284 8.24 0.83 -10.30
N THR A 285 6.96 0.50 -10.40
CA THR A 285 5.93 1.33 -11.02
C THR A 285 4.61 1.25 -10.25
N GLY A 286 3.67 2.15 -10.56
CA GLY A 286 2.37 2.22 -9.89
C GLY A 286 2.50 2.60 -8.40
N HIS A 287 1.67 1.97 -7.56
CA HIS A 287 1.70 2.25 -6.12
C HIS A 287 3.05 1.91 -5.46
N LEU A 288 3.77 0.89 -5.93
CA LEU A 288 5.10 0.57 -5.40
C LEU A 288 6.12 1.70 -5.66
N TYR A 289 5.97 2.43 -6.77
CA TYR A 289 6.75 3.65 -7.04
C TYR A 289 6.29 4.84 -6.18
N GLY A 290 5.03 4.82 -5.75
CA GLY A 290 4.33 5.88 -5.02
C GLY A 290 3.33 6.67 -5.87
N ALA A 291 3.18 6.36 -7.17
CA ALA A 291 2.19 7.00 -8.02
C ALA A 291 0.82 6.35 -7.81
N VAL A 292 -0.18 7.15 -7.41
CA VAL A 292 -1.54 6.67 -7.08
C VAL A 292 -2.61 7.14 -8.06
N ARG A 293 -2.37 8.22 -8.82
CA ARG A 293 -3.29 8.69 -9.86
C ARG A 293 -2.96 8.06 -11.20
N GLU A 294 -4.00 7.68 -11.95
CA GLU A 294 -3.89 6.94 -13.21
C GLU A 294 -2.97 7.62 -14.25
N ASN A 295 -3.10 8.94 -14.41
CA ASN A 295 -2.25 9.72 -15.32
C ASN A 295 -0.77 9.68 -14.90
N HIS A 296 -0.48 9.85 -13.61
CA HIS A 296 0.89 9.77 -13.08
C HIS A 296 1.48 8.37 -13.21
N VAL A 297 0.66 7.33 -12.99
CA VAL A 297 1.07 5.92 -13.18
C VAL A 297 1.44 5.68 -14.64
N ALA A 298 0.60 6.10 -15.58
CA ALA A 298 0.86 5.92 -17.01
C ALA A 298 2.09 6.71 -17.49
N GLN A 299 2.23 7.98 -17.08
CA GLN A 299 3.39 8.81 -17.42
C GLN A 299 4.70 8.24 -16.85
N GLN A 300 4.70 7.82 -15.58
CA GLN A 300 5.87 7.22 -14.95
C GLN A 300 6.25 5.89 -15.62
N ALA A 301 5.29 5.05 -15.99
CA ALA A 301 5.56 3.80 -16.68
C ALA A 301 6.20 4.01 -18.06
N LYS A 302 5.78 5.03 -18.80
CA LYS A 302 6.40 5.44 -20.07
C LYS A 302 7.84 5.92 -19.87
N LEU A 303 8.06 6.77 -18.86
CA LEU A 303 9.39 7.23 -18.47
C LEU A 303 10.29 6.04 -18.10
N LEU A 304 9.78 5.09 -17.32
CA LEU A 304 10.51 3.90 -16.90
C LEU A 304 10.92 3.02 -18.09
N ALA A 305 10.00 2.77 -19.03
CA ALA A 305 10.31 2.03 -20.25
C ALA A 305 11.42 2.71 -21.06
N LYS A 306 11.34 4.04 -21.22
CA LYS A 306 12.36 4.84 -21.89
C LYS A 306 13.72 4.78 -21.17
N TYR A 307 13.70 4.83 -19.84
CA TYR A 307 14.89 4.68 -19.00
C TYR A 307 15.57 3.32 -19.19
N ILE A 308 14.81 2.23 -19.16
CA ILE A 308 15.32 0.87 -19.40
C ILE A 308 15.90 0.75 -20.81
N ALA A 309 15.17 1.21 -21.83
CA ALA A 309 15.65 1.24 -23.22
C ALA A 309 16.98 2.00 -23.36
N SER A 310 17.15 3.10 -22.63
CA SER A 310 18.38 3.88 -22.67
C SER A 310 19.56 3.17 -22.02
N LYS A 311 19.35 2.41 -20.93
CA LYS A 311 20.42 1.59 -20.32
C LYS A 311 21.02 0.58 -21.30
N ASP A 312 20.22 0.13 -22.26
CA ASP A 312 20.61 -0.86 -23.25
C ASP A 312 21.00 -0.26 -24.61
N GLY A 313 20.97 1.08 -24.74
CA GLY A 313 21.36 1.78 -25.95
C GLY A 313 20.28 1.88 -27.03
N HIS A 314 19.03 1.52 -26.73
CA HIS A 314 17.88 1.69 -27.63
C HIS A 314 17.29 3.12 -27.60
N GLU A 315 17.71 3.95 -26.64
CA GLU A 315 17.25 5.32 -26.48
C GLU A 315 18.35 6.23 -25.93
N SER A 316 18.31 7.51 -26.29
CA SER A 316 19.30 8.48 -25.82
C SER A 316 19.09 8.87 -24.35
N PRO A 317 20.17 9.04 -23.56
CA PRO A 317 20.06 9.58 -22.19
C PRO A 317 19.40 10.95 -22.14
N ASP A 318 19.58 11.78 -23.18
CA ASP A 318 18.94 13.10 -23.29
C ASP A 318 17.41 12.99 -23.44
N ALA A 319 16.91 12.01 -24.20
CA ALA A 319 15.48 11.77 -24.32
C ALA A 319 14.86 11.33 -22.98
N VAL A 320 15.57 10.53 -22.20
CA VAL A 320 15.16 10.15 -20.83
C VAL A 320 15.14 11.37 -19.93
N LYS A 321 16.20 12.19 -19.94
CA LYS A 321 16.28 13.40 -19.12
C LYS A 321 15.14 14.37 -19.43
N ASN A 322 14.87 14.61 -20.70
CA ASN A 322 13.77 15.48 -21.14
C ASN A 322 12.39 14.96 -20.68
N GLU A 323 12.18 13.65 -20.72
CA GLU A 323 10.93 13.03 -20.24
C GLU A 323 10.82 13.12 -18.71
N LEU A 324 11.92 12.88 -18.00
CA LEU A 324 11.98 13.01 -16.55
C LEU A 324 11.68 14.44 -16.12
N ASP A 325 12.28 15.44 -16.75
CA ASP A 325 12.06 16.86 -16.43
C ASP A 325 10.58 17.24 -16.61
N LYS A 326 9.94 16.80 -17.71
CA LYS A 326 8.49 16.99 -17.94
C LYS A 326 7.64 16.33 -16.87
N PHE A 327 7.98 15.10 -16.51
CA PHE A 327 7.26 14.37 -15.48
C PHE A 327 7.39 15.07 -14.12
N LEU A 328 8.60 15.49 -13.74
CA LEU A 328 8.84 16.23 -12.50
C LEU A 328 8.09 17.56 -12.47
N VAL A 329 8.04 18.31 -13.57
CA VAL A 329 7.22 19.54 -13.69
C VAL A 329 5.73 19.24 -13.52
N THR A 330 5.24 18.13 -14.07
CA THR A 330 3.85 17.71 -13.86
C THR A 330 3.59 17.43 -12.39
N LEU A 331 4.51 16.73 -11.71
CA LEU A 331 4.37 16.42 -10.29
C LEU A 331 4.41 17.66 -9.40
N THR A 332 5.24 18.68 -9.69
CA THR A 332 5.29 19.89 -8.85
C THR A 332 3.95 20.65 -8.81
N VAL A 333 3.18 20.57 -9.90
CA VAL A 333 1.87 21.21 -10.04
C VAL A 333 0.74 20.32 -9.52
N GLU A 334 0.73 19.04 -9.90
CA GLU A 334 -0.44 18.18 -9.69
C GLU A 334 -0.37 17.35 -8.40
N ALA A 335 0.84 16.98 -7.97
CA ALA A 335 1.11 16.07 -6.85
C ALA A 335 2.47 16.40 -6.19
N ASN A 336 2.58 17.62 -5.63
CA ASN A 336 3.82 18.11 -5.03
C ASN A 336 4.39 17.16 -3.96
N TRP A 337 3.51 16.47 -3.21
CA TRP A 337 3.91 15.45 -2.25
C TRP A 337 4.68 14.28 -2.90
N LEU A 338 4.31 13.86 -4.12
CA LEU A 338 4.99 12.78 -4.84
C LEU A 338 6.36 13.23 -5.36
N TYR A 339 6.47 14.49 -5.77
CA TYR A 339 7.76 15.11 -6.09
C TYR A 339 8.70 15.13 -4.86
N ASN A 340 8.18 15.52 -3.69
CA ASN A 340 8.95 15.53 -2.44
C ASN A 340 9.33 14.12 -1.99
N LEU A 341 8.40 13.16 -2.12
CA LEU A 341 8.67 11.75 -1.86
C LEU A 341 9.84 11.26 -2.74
N GLY A 342 9.81 11.56 -4.03
CA GLY A 342 10.88 11.17 -4.94
C GLY A 342 12.25 11.71 -4.53
N ASN A 343 12.31 13.01 -4.20
CA ASN A 343 13.52 13.62 -3.67
C ASN A 343 14.05 12.92 -2.41
N ARG A 344 13.17 12.52 -1.48
CA ARG A 344 13.60 11.87 -0.24
C ARG A 344 14.07 10.43 -0.46
N LEU A 345 13.34 9.65 -1.25
CA LEU A 345 13.71 8.25 -1.54
C LEU A 345 15.01 8.18 -2.32
N GLU A 346 15.25 9.10 -3.25
CA GLU A 346 16.47 9.13 -4.03
C GLU A 346 17.67 9.61 -3.18
N LYS A 347 17.49 10.66 -2.36
CA LYS A 347 18.57 11.22 -1.53
C LYS A 347 18.81 10.49 -0.21
N GLY A 348 17.90 9.61 0.22
CA GLY A 348 18.03 8.86 1.47
C GLY A 348 17.69 9.67 2.72
N THR A 349 16.80 10.65 2.60
CA THR A 349 16.37 11.49 3.74
C THR A 349 15.10 10.97 4.42
N ASP A 350 14.60 9.81 3.99
CA ASP A 350 13.55 9.01 4.62
C ASP A 350 13.89 8.60 6.07
N GLY A 351 15.18 8.49 6.40
CA GLY A 351 15.68 8.15 7.73
C GLY A 351 15.70 9.28 8.78
N THR A 352 15.26 10.49 8.43
CA THR A 352 15.38 11.67 9.32
C THR A 352 14.19 11.89 10.26
N GLY A 353 13.05 11.24 10.03
CA GLY A 353 11.83 11.44 10.84
C GLY A 353 11.65 10.41 11.96
N ARG A 354 11.05 10.82 13.07
CA ARG A 354 10.28 9.89 13.94
C ARG A 354 9.01 9.46 13.18
N TYR A 355 8.20 8.58 13.76
CA TYR A 355 6.79 8.60 13.38
C TYR A 355 6.29 10.04 13.59
N VAL A 356 5.95 10.72 12.51
CA VAL A 356 5.33 12.04 12.53
C VAL A 356 3.90 11.80 12.09
N GLU A 357 2.95 12.27 12.88
CA GLU A 357 1.53 12.33 12.51
C GLU A 357 1.42 13.04 11.14
N PRO A 358 1.11 12.33 10.04
CA PRO A 358 0.98 12.98 8.77
C PRO A 358 -0.32 13.82 8.75
N ASN A 359 -0.17 15.13 8.60
CA ASN A 359 -1.22 16.03 8.10
C ASN A 359 -1.51 15.76 6.60
N VAL A 360 -1.29 14.55 6.08
CA VAL A 360 -1.25 14.29 4.64
C VAL A 360 -2.61 13.87 4.10
N ILE A 361 -2.94 14.55 3.00
CA ILE A 361 -4.26 14.63 2.38
C ILE A 361 -4.55 13.41 1.50
N ASP A 362 -3.56 12.70 0.94
CA ASP A 362 -3.81 11.89 -0.27
C ASP A 362 -3.69 10.36 -0.14
N VAL A 363 -3.33 9.75 1.01
CA VAL A 363 -3.04 8.29 1.04
C VAL A 363 -3.70 7.51 2.18
N PRO A 364 -4.32 6.35 1.91
CA PRO A 364 -5.41 5.83 2.73
C PRO A 364 -4.99 4.92 3.88
N HIS A 365 -3.73 4.44 3.98
CA HIS A 365 -3.36 3.56 5.11
C HIS A 365 -3.59 4.24 6.47
N TRP A 366 -3.58 5.58 6.53
CA TRP A 366 -3.84 6.29 7.79
C TRP A 366 -5.25 6.07 8.31
N ALA A 367 -6.15 5.62 7.43
CA ALA A 367 -7.50 5.28 7.80
C ALA A 367 -7.61 3.88 8.42
N SER A 368 -6.64 2.96 8.28
CA SER A 368 -6.75 1.66 8.97
C SER A 368 -6.63 1.81 10.48
N PHE A 369 -5.92 2.83 10.96
CA PHE A 369 -5.62 3.02 12.37
C PHE A 369 -5.56 4.52 12.68
N TRP A 370 -6.59 5.04 13.35
CA TRP A 370 -6.37 6.20 14.22
C TRP A 370 -6.00 5.65 15.60
N PRO A 371 -4.85 6.05 16.18
CA PRO A 371 -4.47 5.59 17.50
C PRO A 371 -5.47 6.11 18.55
N GLN A 372 -6.47 5.30 18.86
CA GLN A 372 -7.08 5.32 20.18
C GLN A 372 -6.08 4.65 21.11
N LEU A 373 -5.00 5.38 21.47
CA LEU A 373 -3.98 4.90 22.41
C LEU A 373 -4.58 4.46 23.76
N GLU A 374 -5.82 4.89 24.03
CA GLU A 374 -6.61 4.57 25.22
C GLU A 374 -7.28 3.19 25.17
N GLU A 375 -7.40 2.56 24.00
CA GLU A 375 -8.19 1.32 23.78
C GLU A 375 -7.50 0.38 22.76
N VAL A 376 -6.18 0.20 22.82
CA VAL A 376 -5.46 -0.66 21.85
C VAL A 376 -5.60 -2.17 22.12
N GLU A 377 -6.25 -2.57 23.20
CA GLU A 377 -6.54 -3.98 23.48
C GLU A 377 -7.38 -4.61 22.35
N ASP A 378 -7.11 -5.88 22.03
CA ASP A 378 -7.80 -6.65 20.98
C ASP A 378 -7.68 -6.08 19.54
N VAL A 379 -6.80 -5.10 19.30
CA VAL A 379 -6.51 -4.60 17.94
C VAL A 379 -5.79 -5.69 17.15
N VAL A 380 -6.38 -6.12 16.03
CA VAL A 380 -5.77 -7.06 15.10
C VAL A 380 -4.67 -6.35 14.32
N ILE A 381 -3.46 -6.91 14.36
CA ILE A 381 -2.27 -6.45 13.62
C ILE A 381 -1.86 -7.43 12.51
N CYS A 382 -2.51 -8.59 12.42
CA CYS A 382 -2.39 -9.47 11.27
C CYS A 382 -3.77 -10.04 10.90
N SER A 383 -4.27 -9.64 9.73
CA SER A 383 -5.56 -10.11 9.21
C SER A 383 -5.53 -11.54 8.67
N CYS A 384 -4.34 -12.11 8.44
CA CYS A 384 -4.18 -13.47 7.92
C CYS A 384 -4.48 -14.54 8.96
N ASP A 385 -4.10 -14.30 10.23
CA ASP A 385 -4.20 -15.28 11.32
C ASP A 385 -4.93 -14.73 12.57
N GLY A 386 -5.38 -13.47 12.52
CA GLY A 386 -6.05 -12.80 13.63
C GLY A 386 -5.11 -12.37 14.77
N THR A 387 -3.79 -12.37 14.58
CA THR A 387 -2.84 -11.96 15.62
C THR A 387 -3.10 -10.52 16.06
N THR A 388 -3.26 -10.34 17.38
CA THR A 388 -3.52 -9.05 18.02
C THR A 388 -2.24 -8.37 18.51
N ILE A 389 -2.33 -7.07 18.75
CA ILE A 389 -1.24 -6.25 19.28
C ILE A 389 -0.78 -6.75 20.67
N ASP A 390 -1.66 -7.37 21.44
CA ASP A 390 -1.38 -7.86 22.79
C ASP A 390 -0.25 -8.88 22.82
N LYS A 391 -0.15 -9.74 21.79
CA LYS A 391 0.96 -10.69 21.65
C LYS A 391 2.30 -9.98 21.59
N VAL A 392 2.39 -8.88 20.84
CA VAL A 392 3.62 -8.09 20.71
C VAL A 392 3.88 -7.28 21.97
N MET A 393 2.84 -6.72 22.59
CA MET A 393 2.98 -6.00 23.86
C MET A 393 3.48 -6.91 24.99
N ALA A 394 3.02 -8.17 25.06
CA ALA A 394 3.53 -9.16 26.01
C ALA A 394 5.02 -9.45 25.80
N GLU A 395 5.48 -9.56 24.54
CA GLU A 395 6.89 -9.76 24.24
C GLU A 395 7.73 -8.53 24.60
N ILE A 396 7.26 -7.31 24.34
CA ILE A 396 7.92 -6.07 24.76
C ILE A 396 8.03 -6.02 26.29
N LYS A 397 6.97 -6.37 27.04
CA LYS A 397 7.00 -6.47 28.52
C LYS A 397 8.11 -7.43 28.96
N ARG A 398 8.18 -8.61 28.35
CA ARG A 398 9.19 -9.64 28.65
C ARG A 398 10.62 -9.14 28.38
N LEU A 399 10.87 -8.57 27.21
CA LEU A 399 12.20 -8.07 26.80
C LEU A 399 12.72 -6.94 27.70
N ASN A 400 11.82 -6.10 28.21
CA ASN A 400 12.15 -4.94 29.03
C ASN A 400 11.96 -5.18 30.54
N ARG A 401 11.51 -6.37 30.95
CA ARG A 401 11.20 -6.72 32.36
C ARG A 401 10.19 -5.74 33.00
N LEU A 402 9.22 -5.28 32.24
CA LEU A 402 8.20 -4.33 32.68
C LEU A 402 6.92 -5.07 33.09
N LYS A 403 6.24 -4.54 34.12
CA LYS A 403 4.89 -5.00 34.50
C LYS A 403 3.82 -4.53 33.49
N GLU A 404 3.97 -3.30 33.02
CA GLU A 404 3.11 -2.71 31.99
C GLU A 404 3.95 -1.97 30.94
N VAL A 405 3.41 -1.86 29.73
CA VAL A 405 3.95 -0.97 28.69
C VAL A 405 2.94 0.15 28.54
N LYS A 406 3.32 1.36 28.95
CA LYS A 406 2.48 2.53 28.73
C LYS A 406 2.55 2.95 27.27
N ILE A 407 1.40 3.02 26.64
CA ILE A 407 1.22 3.46 25.26
C ILE A 407 0.90 4.98 25.23
N LYS A 408 0.44 5.52 26.37
CA LYS A 408 0.24 6.95 26.63
C LYS A 408 1.40 7.50 27.45
N ILE A 409 2.12 8.44 26.87
CA ILE A 409 3.39 8.95 27.37
C ILE A 409 3.34 10.47 27.18
N THR A 410 3.54 11.26 28.24
CA THR A 410 3.66 12.73 28.11
C THR A 410 4.96 13.09 27.37
N HIS A 411 5.11 14.34 26.91
CA HIS A 411 6.36 14.79 26.27
C HIS A 411 7.61 14.49 27.13
N GLU A 412 7.49 14.48 28.45
CA GLU A 412 8.56 14.17 29.41
C GLU A 412 8.87 12.67 29.50
N GLU A 413 7.88 11.80 29.29
CA GLU A 413 8.06 10.34 29.35
C GLU A 413 8.51 9.74 27.99
N THR A 414 8.54 10.53 26.90
CA THR A 414 8.86 10.05 25.54
C THR A 414 10.21 9.32 25.47
N ASP A 415 11.15 9.69 26.34
CA ASP A 415 12.46 9.06 26.40
C ASP A 415 12.40 7.62 26.91
N LEU A 416 11.40 7.26 27.73
CA LEU A 416 11.18 5.88 28.19
C LEU A 416 10.77 4.98 27.02
N LEU A 417 9.85 5.42 26.16
CA LEU A 417 9.52 4.70 24.93
C LEU A 417 10.73 4.55 24.02
N ARG A 418 11.58 5.59 23.93
CA ARG A 418 12.80 5.53 23.12
C ARG A 418 13.82 4.53 23.62
N GLN A 419 13.75 4.09 24.87
CA GLN A 419 14.66 3.08 25.42
C GLN A 419 14.09 1.66 25.35
N LEU A 420 12.81 1.48 24.98
CA LEU A 420 12.23 0.15 24.86
C LEU A 420 12.98 -0.71 23.83
N LYS A 421 13.37 -1.90 24.27
CA LYS A 421 13.77 -3.03 23.43
C LYS A 421 12.54 -3.51 22.68
N LEU A 422 12.67 -3.62 21.36
CA LEU A 422 11.59 -4.00 20.46
C LEU A 422 11.91 -5.36 19.84
N PRO A 423 10.91 -6.25 19.69
CA PRO A 423 11.10 -7.47 18.93
C PRO A 423 11.22 -7.14 17.43
N GLN A 424 11.94 -8.00 16.70
CA GLN A 424 11.80 -8.07 15.26
C GLN A 424 10.55 -8.91 14.95
N LEU A 425 9.68 -8.39 14.09
CA LEU A 425 8.50 -9.10 13.64
C LEU A 425 8.93 -10.17 12.64
N ASN A 426 8.43 -11.38 12.86
CA ASN A 426 8.59 -12.48 11.94
C ASN A 426 7.23 -13.14 11.75
N PHE A 427 6.74 -13.14 10.52
CA PHE A 427 5.47 -13.73 10.14
C PHE A 427 5.74 -14.87 9.15
N GLY A 428 5.07 -16.00 9.35
CA GLY A 428 5.15 -17.13 8.43
C GLY A 428 4.07 -17.05 7.34
N GLY A 429 4.46 -17.34 6.10
CA GLY A 429 3.54 -17.49 4.97
C GLY A 429 3.32 -16.21 4.15
N LEU A 430 2.88 -16.41 2.91
CA LEU A 430 2.81 -15.36 1.89
C LEU A 430 1.90 -14.19 2.30
N CYS A 431 0.69 -14.49 2.80
CA CYS A 431 -0.25 -13.47 3.26
C CYS A 431 0.39 -12.59 4.34
N ALA A 432 1.00 -13.23 5.34
CA ALA A 432 1.48 -12.53 6.52
C ALA A 432 2.75 -11.70 6.21
N GLU A 433 3.65 -12.20 5.36
CA GLU A 433 4.80 -11.43 4.89
C GLU A 433 4.40 -10.28 3.94
N SER A 434 3.36 -10.47 3.12
CA SER A 434 2.90 -9.44 2.17
C SER A 434 2.09 -8.33 2.80
N VAL A 435 1.26 -8.67 3.79
CA VAL A 435 0.24 -7.77 4.35
C VAL A 435 0.49 -7.50 5.83
N CYS A 436 0.63 -8.54 6.65
CA CYS A 436 0.73 -8.35 8.11
C CYS A 436 2.01 -7.67 8.54
N LEU A 437 3.16 -8.00 7.93
CA LEU A 437 4.44 -7.38 8.27
C LEU A 437 4.42 -5.85 8.12
N PRO A 438 4.06 -5.27 6.96
CA PRO A 438 3.93 -3.82 6.84
C PRO A 438 2.82 -3.24 7.72
N TYR A 439 1.67 -3.91 7.82
CA TYR A 439 0.53 -3.47 8.63
C TYR A 439 0.89 -3.34 10.11
N ALA A 440 1.42 -4.41 10.70
CA ALA A 440 1.83 -4.48 12.10
C ALA A 440 2.94 -3.48 12.40
N ALA A 441 3.97 -3.37 11.55
CA ALA A 441 5.07 -2.45 11.76
C ALA A 441 4.60 -0.99 11.84
N ILE A 442 3.62 -0.59 11.02
CA ILE A 442 3.06 0.76 11.02
C ILE A 442 2.20 0.99 12.26
N ILE A 443 1.29 0.06 12.59
CA ILE A 443 0.42 0.16 13.78
C ILE A 443 1.27 0.23 15.06
N LEU A 444 2.26 -0.64 15.20
CA LEU A 444 3.17 -0.66 16.35
C LEU A 444 4.06 0.57 16.39
N GLY A 445 4.53 1.05 15.24
CA GLY A 445 5.28 2.30 15.13
C GLY A 445 4.47 3.49 15.66
N ALA A 446 3.21 3.58 15.27
CA ALA A 446 2.29 4.60 15.75
C ALA A 446 1.96 4.45 17.24
N ALA A 447 1.59 3.25 17.70
CA ALA A 447 1.24 2.99 19.09
C ALA A 447 2.42 3.27 20.06
N LEU A 448 3.63 2.85 19.70
CA LEU A 448 4.80 2.94 20.57
C LEU A 448 5.69 4.17 20.28
N SER A 449 5.24 5.07 19.41
CA SER A 449 6.01 6.23 18.92
C SER A 449 7.42 5.82 18.43
N GLN A 450 7.53 4.67 17.76
CA GLN A 450 8.77 4.13 17.21
C GLN A 450 8.80 4.26 15.69
N ARG A 451 9.99 4.13 15.10
CA ARG A 451 10.12 3.97 13.66
C ARG A 451 9.61 2.58 13.24
N PRO A 452 8.69 2.46 12.27
CA PRO A 452 8.24 1.16 11.78
C PRO A 452 9.38 0.21 11.35
N SER A 453 10.46 0.77 10.79
CA SER A 453 11.64 -0.01 10.38
C SER A 453 12.37 -0.72 11.52
N TYR A 454 12.21 -0.27 12.78
CA TYR A 454 12.80 -0.97 13.93
C TYR A 454 12.19 -2.35 14.16
N PHE A 455 10.92 -2.53 13.79
CA PHE A 455 10.26 -3.84 13.86
C PHE A 455 10.69 -4.79 12.73
N LEU A 456 11.35 -4.27 11.69
CA LEU A 456 11.84 -5.07 10.56
C LEU A 456 13.32 -5.41 10.71
N TYR A 457 14.13 -4.42 11.07
CA TYR A 457 15.60 -4.52 11.03
C TYR A 457 16.23 -4.50 12.43
N GLY A 458 15.41 -4.35 13.47
CA GLY A 458 15.89 -4.09 14.82
C GLY A 458 16.24 -2.63 15.04
N LYS A 459 16.23 -2.24 16.31
CA LYS A 459 16.59 -0.91 16.76
C LYS A 459 18.10 -0.82 17.02
N PRO A 460 18.81 0.21 16.52
CA PRO A 460 20.24 0.37 16.76
C PRO A 460 20.60 0.36 18.24
N GLN A 461 21.67 -0.37 18.61
CA GLN A 461 22.07 -0.56 20.01
C GLN A 461 22.40 0.76 20.72
N MET A 462 22.99 1.71 20.00
CA MET A 462 23.32 3.06 20.48
C MET A 462 22.12 3.91 20.93
N LEU A 463 20.89 3.45 20.66
CA LEU A 463 19.66 4.12 21.11
C LEU A 463 19.12 3.55 22.41
N TYR A 464 19.68 2.46 22.92
CA TYR A 464 19.43 2.02 24.28
C TYR A 464 20.31 2.87 25.20
N GLY A 465 19.71 3.56 26.17
CA GLY A 465 20.48 4.20 27.24
C GLY A 465 21.30 3.14 27.98
N GLU A 466 22.44 3.55 28.56
CA GLU A 466 23.06 2.74 29.60
C GLU A 466 22.02 2.56 30.70
N ILE A 467 21.56 1.33 30.90
CA ILE A 467 20.65 1.01 31.99
C ILE A 467 21.47 1.14 33.26
N SER A 468 21.33 2.27 33.96
CA SER A 468 21.88 2.44 35.32
C SER A 468 21.02 1.75 36.36
#